data_AF-A0A1Q8QVT6-F1
#
_entry.id   AF-A0A1Q8QVT6-F1
#
_cell.length_a   1.000
_cell.length_b   1.000
_cell.length_c   1.000
_cell.angle_alpha   90.00
_cell.angle_beta   90.00
_cell.angle_gamma   90.00
#
_symmetry.space_group_name_H-M   'P 1'
#
loop_
_entity.id
_entity.type
_entity.pdbx_description
1 polymer ?
#
loop_
_entity_poly.entity_id
_entity_poly.type
_entity_poly.pdbx_seq_one_letter_code
_entity_poly.pdbx_strand_id
1 'polypeptide(L)' 'MAYFKCPDCDKEYKIFGDSHIEEIAQKLNIDILAKMPIDPKIATTCDKGLIELFDGDWLDNIANILEKMEEK' A
#
# COMPACT_ATOMS: atom_id res chain seq x y z
N MET A 1 0.71 0.96 -6.97
CA MET A 1 1.10 2.04 -6.03
C MET A 1 0.04 3.13 -6.08
N ALA A 2 -0.26 3.77 -4.95
CA ALA A 2 -1.43 4.64 -4.79
C ALA A 2 -1.11 6.14 -4.88
N TYR A 3 0.03 6.58 -4.35
CA TYR A 3 0.43 7.99 -4.29
C TYR A 3 1.94 8.10 -4.12
N PHE A 4 2.54 9.24 -4.44
CA PHE A 4 3.90 9.59 -4.02
C PHE A 4 3.82 10.52 -2.81
N LYS A 5 4.54 10.21 -1.74
CA LYS A 5 4.64 11.08 -0.57
C LYS A 5 5.94 11.86 -0.63
N CYS A 6 5.85 13.19 -0.67
CA CYS A 6 7.04 14.04 -0.67
C CYS A 6 7.77 13.94 0.68
N PRO A 7 9.07 13.61 0.70
CA PRO A 7 9.82 13.46 1.94
C PRO A 7 10.06 14.80 2.68
N ASP A 8 9.99 15.92 1.97
CA ASP A 8 10.32 17.25 2.51
C ASP A 8 9.09 18.01 3.04
N CYS A 9 7.89 17.68 2.58
CA CYS A 9 6.67 18.42 2.93
C CYS A 9 5.45 17.55 3.26
N ASP A 10 5.61 16.23 3.31
CA ASP A 10 4.57 15.22 3.58
C ASP A 10 3.35 15.23 2.64
N LYS A 11 3.35 16.10 1.62
CA LYS A 11 2.26 16.18 0.65
C LYS A 11 2.23 14.93 -0.23
N GLU A 12 1.03 14.40 -0.43
CA GLU A 12 0.78 13.28 -1.33
C GLU A 12 0.42 13.76 -2.75
N TYR A 13 0.97 13.06 -3.73
CA TYR A 13 0.80 13.32 -5.15
C TYR A 13 0.28 12.07 -5.86
N LYS A 14 -0.87 12.21 -6.52
CA LYS A 14 -1.46 11.18 -7.38
C LYS A 14 -0.81 11.21 -8.76
N ILE A 15 0.43 10.74 -8.86
CA ILE A 15 1.26 10.83 -10.08
C ILE A 15 0.55 10.20 -11.30
N PHE A 16 -0.19 9.11 -11.09
CA PHE A 16 -0.91 8.39 -12.14
C PHE A 16 -2.40 8.76 -12.24
N GLY A 17 -2.81 9.87 -11.62
CA GLY A 17 -4.20 10.31 -11.57
C GLY A 17 -5.01 9.67 -10.45
N ASP A 18 -6.32 9.91 -10.45
CA ASP A 18 -7.21 9.42 -9.42
C ASP A 18 -7.38 7.90 -9.48
N SER A 19 -7.25 7.26 -8.30
CA SER A 19 -7.53 5.84 -8.14
C SER A 19 -9.04 5.60 -8.11
N HIS A 20 -9.45 4.44 -8.61
CA HIS A 20 -10.84 3.97 -8.62
C HIS A 20 -11.00 2.67 -7.80
N ILE A 21 -10.02 2.35 -6.95
CA ILE A 21 -9.96 1.07 -6.26
C ILE A 21 -11.11 0.89 -5.26
N GLU A 22 -11.57 1.98 -4.64
CA GLU A 22 -12.70 2.00 -3.70
C GLU A 22 -14.00 1.60 -4.39
N GLU A 23 -14.26 2.17 -5.57
CA GLU A 23 -15.45 1.85 -6.35
C GLU A 23 -15.44 0.39 -6.80
N ILE A 24 -14.29 -0.12 -7.26
CA ILE A 24 -14.15 -1.50 -7.72
C ILE A 24 -14.31 -2.48 -6.55
N ALA A 25 -13.67 -2.20 -5.41
CA ALA A 25 -13.75 -3.03 -4.21
C ALA A 25 -15.20 -3.14 -3.70
N GLN A 26 -15.92 -2.02 -3.67
CA GLN A 26 -17.34 -1.99 -3.31
C GLN A 26 -18.20 -2.79 -4.29
N LYS A 27 -17.97 -2.65 -5.61
CA LYS A 27 -18.72 -3.39 -6.64
C LYS A 27 -18.52 -4.91 -6.54
N LEU A 28 -17.32 -5.33 -6.18
CA LEU A 28 -16.97 -6.75 -6.07
C LEU A 28 -17.21 -7.32 -4.65
N ASN A 29 -17.62 -6.48 -3.70
CA ASN A 29 -17.77 -6.83 -2.29
C ASN A 29 -16.50 -7.49 -1.71
N ILE A 30 -15.35 -6.86 -1.95
CA ILE A 30 -14.05 -7.26 -1.44
C ILE A 30 -13.42 -6.12 -0.62
N ASP A 31 -12.57 -6.47 0.34
CA ASP A 31 -11.85 -5.49 1.16
C ASP A 31 -10.57 -4.99 0.50
N ILE A 32 -10.23 -3.73 0.74
CA ILE A 32 -8.92 -3.17 0.37
C ILE A 32 -7.97 -3.38 1.54
N LEU A 33 -6.96 -4.23 1.35
CA LEU A 33 -6.02 -4.59 2.41
C LEU A 33 -4.97 -3.52 2.70
N ALA A 34 -4.48 -2.84 1.66
CA ALA A 34 -3.44 -1.81 1.80
C ALA A 34 -3.42 -0.85 0.60
N LYS A 35 -2.87 0.36 0.82
CA LYS A 35 -2.56 1.34 -0.22
C LYS A 35 -1.12 1.84 -0.05
N MET A 36 -0.24 1.34 -0.91
CA MET A 36 1.20 1.61 -0.79
C MET A 36 1.63 2.87 -1.53
N PRO A 37 2.58 3.65 -0.99
CA PRO A 37 3.18 4.76 -1.70
C PRO A 37 4.09 4.30 -2.85
N ILE A 38 4.45 5.24 -3.71
CA ILE A 38 5.57 5.17 -4.64
C ILE A 38 6.80 5.61 -3.84
N ASP A 39 7.63 4.65 -3.43
CA ASP A 39 8.87 4.92 -2.71
C ASP A 39 10.08 4.37 -3.51
N PRO A 40 11.02 5.24 -3.94
CA PRO A 40 12.25 4.81 -4.61
C PRO A 40 13.09 3.79 -3.82
N LYS A 41 12.99 3.78 -2.49
CA LYS A 41 13.69 2.82 -1.64
C LYS A 41 13.21 1.39 -1.91
N ILE A 42 11.91 1.18 -2.12
CA ILE A 42 11.34 -0.15 -2.47
C ILE A 42 11.97 -0.67 -3.74
N ALA A 43 11.99 0.13 -4.81
CA ALA A 43 12.60 -0.24 -6.08
C ALA A 43 14.10 -0.56 -5.90
N THR A 44 14.82 0.29 -5.18
CA THR A 44 16.26 0.11 -4.91
C THR A 44 16.54 -1.18 -4.13
N THR A 45 15.74 -1.52 -3.12
CA THR A 45 15.92 -2.75 -2.34
C THR A 45 15.54 -3.99 -3.14
N CYS A 46 14.50 -3.92 -3.99
CA CYS A 46 14.18 -5.00 -4.92
C CYS A 46 15.32 -5.28 -5.89
N ASP A 47 15.86 -4.25 -6.54
CA ASP A 47 16.95 -4.37 -7.52
C ASP A 47 18.23 -4.94 -6.90
N LYS A 48 18.49 -4.64 -5.62
CA LYS A 48 19.62 -5.18 -4.86
C LYS A 48 19.38 -6.58 -4.29
N GLY A 49 18.17 -7.12 -4.38
CA GLY A 49 17.81 -8.38 -3.74
C GLY A 49 17.74 -8.30 -2.21
N LEU A 50 17.42 -7.13 -1.66
CA LEU A 50 17.39 -6.84 -0.21
C LEU A 50 15.99 -6.43 0.28
N ILE A 51 14.94 -6.77 -0.45
CA ILE A 51 13.56 -6.35 -0.13
C ILE A 51 13.09 -6.83 1.25
N GLU A 52 13.57 -7.98 1.72
CA GLU A 52 13.22 -8.53 3.05
C GLU A 52 13.72 -7.67 4.21
N LEU A 53 14.66 -6.75 3.96
CA LEU A 53 15.18 -5.81 4.95
C LEU A 53 14.49 -4.45 4.88
N PHE A 54 13.53 -4.26 3.97
CA PHE A 54 12.77 -3.02 3.85
C PHE A 54 11.78 -2.90 5.01
N ASP A 55 11.70 -1.71 5.59
CA ASP A 55 10.80 -1.39 6.70
C ASP A 55 9.68 -0.45 6.25
N GLY A 56 8.43 -0.82 6.51
CA GLY A 56 7.23 -0.08 6.10
C GLY A 56 5.98 -0.58 6.83
N ASP A 57 5.10 0.35 7.19
CA ASP A 57 3.95 0.17 8.08
C ASP A 57 2.63 -0.12 7.34
N TRP A 58 2.63 0.00 6.01
CA TRP A 58 1.42 -0.02 5.18
C TRP A 58 0.74 -1.40 5.09
N LEU A 59 1.42 -2.47 5.50
CA LEU A 59 0.87 -3.84 5.54
C LEU A 59 0.52 -4.32 6.96
N ASP A 60 0.87 -3.56 8.01
CA ASP A 60 0.80 -4.04 9.40
C ASP A 60 -0.60 -4.50 9.81
N ASN A 61 -1.63 -3.84 9.26
CA ASN A 61 -3.02 -4.14 9.61
C ASN A 61 -3.58 -5.39 8.91
N ILE A 62 -2.85 -6.01 7.96
CA ILE A 62 -3.35 -7.17 7.21
C ILE A 62 -3.58 -8.36 8.15
N ALA A 63 -2.67 -8.60 9.10
CA ALA A 63 -2.82 -9.68 10.08
C ALA A 63 -4.14 -9.55 10.86
N ASN A 64 -4.43 -8.35 11.38
CA ASN A 64 -5.67 -8.08 12.12
C ASN A 64 -6.93 -8.28 11.26
N ILE A 65 -6.87 -7.99 9.95
CA ILE A 65 -7.99 -8.21 9.03
C ILE A 65 -8.22 -9.72 8.86
N LEU A 66 -7.16 -10.48 8.62
CA LEU A 66 -7.23 -11.93 8.42
C LEU A 66 -7.70 -12.66 9.68
N GLU A 67 -7.22 -12.29 10.86
CA GLU A 67 -7.67 -12.88 12.13
C GLU A 67 -9.20 -12.72 12.32
N LYS A 68 -9.74 -11.54 12.00
CA LYS A 68 -11.19 -11.27 12.07
C LYS A 68 -12.00 -12.03 11.02
N MET A 69 -11.38 -12.50 9.94
CA MET A 69 -12.05 -13.33 8.93
C MET A 69 -12.22 -14.77 9.41
N GLU A 70 -11.32 -15.27 10.26
CA GLU A 70 -11.38 -16.63 10.82
C GLU A 70 -12.40 -16.76 11.97
N GLU A 71 -12.77 -15.67 12.65
CA GLU A 71 -13.77 -15.66 13.72
C GLU A 71 -15.24 -15.76 13.24
N LYS A 72 -15.48 -16.10 11.96
CA LYS A 72 -16.81 -16.27 11.35
C LYS A 72 -17.19 -17.72 11.08
#